data_AF-A0A286HGI5-F1
#
_entry.id   AF-A0A286HGI5-F1
#
_cell.length_a   1.000
_cell.length_b   1.000
_cell.length_c   1.000
_cell.angle_alpha   90.00
_cell.angle_beta   90.00
_cell.angle_gamma   90.00
#
_symmetry.space_group_name_H-M   'P 1'
#
loop_
_entity.id
_entity.type
_entity.pdbx_description
1 polymer ?
#
loop_
_entity_poly.entity_id
_entity_poly.type
_entity_poly.pdbx_seq_one_letter_code
_entity_poly.pdbx_strand_id
1 'polypeptide(L)'
;MARQRPEPRHITLGGREAVALTVEEYAQLIASRRQIGGQSARVRVLAQQVKRTERLLEELEALVGGPTAACRTADEGAGRQAAADCHGHHDTTGDTDTDCLRCAIAALLRRHRDATA
;
A
#
# COMPACT_ATOMS: atom_id res chain seq x y z
N MET A 1 9.21 33.33 -15.11
CA MET A 1 10.47 32.66 -15.46
C MET A 1 10.14 31.49 -16.39
N ALA A 2 10.25 31.69 -17.70
CA ALA A 2 9.84 30.71 -18.70
C ALA A 2 10.76 29.47 -18.64
N ARG A 3 10.17 28.28 -18.46
CA ARG A 3 10.89 27.01 -18.62
C ARG A 3 11.18 26.81 -20.10
N GLN A 4 12.32 27.30 -20.57
CA GLN A 4 12.80 27.03 -21.92
C GLN A 4 13.10 25.54 -22.01
N ARG A 5 12.37 24.80 -22.86
CA ARG A 5 12.68 23.40 -23.12
C ARG A 5 14.03 23.37 -23.83
N PRO A 6 15.02 22.61 -23.34
CA PRO A 6 16.28 22.49 -24.07
C PRO A 6 15.98 21.86 -25.43
N GLU A 7 16.26 22.59 -26.51
CA GLU A 7 16.19 22.05 -27.86
C GLU A 7 17.46 21.20 -28.08
N PRO A 8 17.32 19.87 -28.27
CA PRO A 8 18.47 19.01 -28.46
C PRO A 8 19.21 19.39 -29.74
N ARG A 9 20.53 19.60 -29.66
CA ARG A 9 21.36 19.84 -30.84
C ARG A 9 21.82 18.50 -31.39
N HIS A 10 21.17 18.06 -32.46
CA HIS A 10 21.53 16.83 -33.16
C HIS A 10 22.80 17.05 -33.98
N ILE A 11 23.74 16.11 -33.86
CA ILE A 11 24.99 16.04 -34.62
C ILE A 11 25.17 14.62 -35.14
N THR A 12 26.01 14.44 -36.16
CA THR A 12 26.42 13.11 -36.63
C THR A 12 27.89 12.89 -36.30
N LEU A 13 28.19 11.85 -35.52
CA LEU A 13 29.54 11.45 -35.11
C LEU A 13 29.82 10.05 -35.65
N GLY A 14 30.79 9.93 -36.56
CA GLY A 14 31.14 8.63 -37.16
C GLY A 14 29.95 7.92 -37.84
N GLY A 15 29.05 8.68 -38.47
CA GLY A 15 27.85 8.15 -39.12
C GLY A 15 26.70 7.77 -38.16
N ARG A 16 26.84 8.03 -36.86
CA ARG A 16 25.78 7.81 -35.86
C ARG A 16 25.21 9.14 -35.38
N GLU A 17 23.89 9.19 -35.22
CA GLU A 17 23.21 10.35 -34.65
C GLU A 17 23.56 10.49 -33.16
N ALA A 18 23.89 11.70 -32.73
CA ALA A 18 24.23 12.04 -31.36
C ALA A 18 23.66 13.42 -30.99
N VAL A 19 23.57 13.71 -29.69
CA VAL A 19 23.14 15.01 -29.18
C VAL A 19 24.31 15.68 -28.46
N ALA A 20 24.61 16.91 -28.85
CA ALA A 20 25.59 17.75 -28.16
C ALA A 20 24.92 18.53 -27.02
N LEU A 21 25.48 18.43 -25.83
CA LEU A 21 25.08 19.18 -24.64
C LEU A 21 26.30 19.89 -24.06
N THR A 22 26.11 21.09 -23.49
CA THR A 22 27.16 21.66 -22.63
C THR A 22 27.28 20.85 -21.32
N VAL A 23 28.36 21.08 -20.58
CA VAL A 23 28.58 20.41 -19.28
C VAL A 23 27.46 20.78 -18.30
N GLU A 24 27.01 22.04 -18.32
CA GLU A 24 25.92 22.54 -17.49
C GLU A 24 24.58 21.88 -17.86
N GLU A 25 24.27 21.79 -19.16
CA GLU A 25 23.05 21.13 -19.66
C GLU A 25 23.04 19.64 -19.30
N TYR A 26 24.18 18.95 -19.43
CA TYR A 26 24.31 17.56 -19.02
C TYR A 26 24.12 17.39 -17.51
N ALA A 27 24.73 18.24 -16.69
CA ALA A 27 24.58 18.21 -15.24
C ALA A 27 23.12 18.44 -14.82
N GLN A 28 22.44 19.42 -15.46
CA GLN A 28 21.02 19.70 -15.22
C GLN A 28 20.13 18.52 -15.64
N LEU A 29 20.43 17.86 -16.76
CA LEU A 29 19.72 16.68 -17.23
C LEU A 29 19.83 15.52 -16.22
N ILE A 30 21.04 15.24 -15.73
CA ILE A 30 21.27 14.19 -14.72
C ILE A 30 20.57 14.52 -13.40
N ALA A 31 20.62 15.78 -12.96
CA ALA A 31 19.90 16.23 -11.77
C ALA A 31 18.38 16.08 -11.92
N SER A 32 17.83 16.52 -13.05
CA SER A 32 16.41 16.37 -13.39
C SER A 32 15.99 14.90 -13.44
N ARG A 33 16.78 14.04 -14.10
CA ARG A 33 16.54 12.58 -14.14
C ARG A 33 16.52 11.97 -12.73
N ARG A 34 17.43 12.38 -11.84
CA ARG A 34 17.45 11.92 -10.45
C ARG A 34 16.22 12.38 -9.69
N GLN A 35 15.81 13.64 -9.86
CA GLN A 35 14.61 14.17 -9.23
C GLN A 35 13.37 13.41 -9.69
N ILE A 36 13.19 13.23 -11.01
CA ILE A 36 12.07 12.47 -11.58
C ILE A 36 12.10 11.03 -11.06
N GLY A 37 13.26 10.37 -11.08
CA GLY A 37 13.41 9.02 -10.54
C GLY A 37 12.99 8.91 -9.07
N GLY A 38 13.40 9.89 -8.24
CA GLY A 38 12.98 9.98 -6.84
C GLY A 38 11.48 10.22 -6.67
N GLN A 39 10.88 11.09 -7.48
CA GLN A 39 9.44 11.36 -7.44
C GLN A 39 8.63 10.13 -7.90
N SER A 40 9.04 9.46 -8.97
CA SER A 40 8.40 8.23 -9.44
C SER A 40 8.47 7.12 -8.40
N ALA A 41 9.60 6.98 -7.69
CA ALA A 41 9.71 6.04 -6.58
C ALA A 41 8.72 6.35 -5.44
N ARG A 42 8.59 7.64 -5.07
CA ARG A 42 7.60 8.08 -4.05
C ARG A 42 6.17 7.81 -4.48
N VAL A 43 5.81 8.14 -5.72
CA VAL A 43 4.47 7.88 -6.28
C VAL A 43 4.18 6.38 -6.26
N ARG A 44 5.15 5.52 -6.59
CA ARG A 44 4.98 4.06 -6.54
C ARG A 44 4.68 3.57 -5.13
N VAL A 45 5.41 4.06 -4.11
CA VAL A 45 5.17 3.71 -2.71
C VAL A 45 3.79 4.18 -2.26
N LEU A 46 3.41 5.42 -2.57
CA LEU A 46 2.08 5.97 -2.27
C LEU A 46 0.97 5.15 -2.92
N ALA A 47 1.11 4.78 -4.19
CA ALA A 47 0.14 3.95 -4.89
C ALA A 47 -0.02 2.56 -4.26
N GLN A 48 1.08 1.97 -3.76
CA GLN A 48 1.02 0.70 -3.02
C GLN A 48 0.32 0.88 -1.67
N GLN A 49 0.56 1.98 -0.97
CA GLN A 49 -0.12 2.29 0.29
C GLN A 49 -1.63 2.48 0.08
N VAL A 50 -2.05 3.22 -0.94
CA VAL A 50 -3.47 3.42 -1.28
C VAL A 50 -4.17 2.08 -1.54
N LYS A 51 -3.61 1.23 -2.39
CA LYS A 51 -4.18 -0.10 -2.68
C LYS A 51 -4.30 -0.98 -1.44
N ARG A 52 -3.33 -0.89 -0.53
CA ARG A 52 -3.37 -1.63 0.74
C ARG A 52 -4.48 -1.10 1.65
N THR A 53 -4.66 0.21 1.72
CA THR A 53 -5.75 0.83 2.48
C THR A 53 -7.12 0.46 1.91
N GLU A 54 -7.30 0.50 0.59
CA GLU A 54 -8.53 0.05 -0.08
C GLU A 54 -8.86 -1.40 0.29
N ARG A 55 -7.87 -2.30 0.23
CA ARG A 55 -8.04 -3.70 0.62
C ARG A 55 -8.50 -3.86 2.08
N LEU A 56 -7.94 -3.07 2.99
CA LEU A 56 -8.33 -3.10 4.40
C LEU A 56 -9.76 -2.61 4.61
N LEU A 57 -10.19 -1.59 3.86
CA LEU A 57 -11.57 -1.11 3.90
C LEU A 57 -12.55 -2.14 3.37
N GLU A 58 -12.24 -2.82 2.26
CA GLU A 58 -13.05 -3.93 1.74
C GLU A 58 -13.17 -5.08 2.76
N GLU A 59 -12.07 -5.43 3.43
CA GLU A 59 -12.06 -6.47 4.46
C GLU A 59 -12.87 -6.06 5.71
N LEU A 60 -12.83 -4.79 6.11
CA LEU A 60 -13.67 -4.26 7.19
C LEU A 60 -15.16 -4.22 6.79
N GLU A 61 -15.47 -3.78 5.58
CA GLU A 61 -16.85 -3.76 5.07
C GLU A 61 -17.43 -5.17 5.04
N ALA A 62 -16.66 -6.17 4.59
CA ALA A 62 -17.07 -7.56 4.61
C ALA A 62 -17.34 -8.08 6.04
N LEU A 63 -16.54 -7.66 7.03
CA LEU A 63 -16.74 -8.05 8.42
C LEU A 63 -17.99 -7.41 9.05
N VAL A 64 -18.27 -6.15 8.71
CA VAL A 64 -19.44 -5.42 9.24
C VAL A 64 -20.73 -5.82 8.52
N GLY A 65 -20.67 -6.11 7.21
CA GLY A 65 -21.82 -6.45 6.38
C GLY A 65 -22.21 -7.93 6.40
N GLY A 66 -21.33 -8.82 6.86
CA GLY A 66 -21.63 -10.25 6.98
C GLY A 66 -22.36 -10.58 8.28
N PRO A 67 -23.33 -11.52 8.28
CA PRO A 67 -23.79 -12.11 9.54
C PRO A 67 -22.58 -12.74 10.22
N THR A 68 -22.43 -12.48 11.52
CA THR A 68 -21.42 -12.96 12.48
C THR A 68 -21.35 -14.50 12.65
N ALA A 69 -21.69 -15.26 11.62
CA ALA A 69 -21.49 -16.70 11.56
C ALA A 69 -20.00 -17.08 11.66
N ALA A 70 -19.08 -16.17 11.30
CA ALA A 70 -17.63 -16.36 11.40
C ALA A 70 -17.13 -16.59 12.84
N CYS A 71 -17.91 -16.19 13.85
CA CYS A 71 -17.64 -16.41 15.26
C CYS A 71 -17.76 -17.87 15.69
N ARG A 72 -18.53 -18.66 14.92
CA ARG A 72 -18.84 -20.07 15.26
C ARG A 72 -17.87 -21.06 14.63
N THR A 73 -17.06 -20.65 13.65
CA THR A 73 -16.19 -21.55 12.87
C THR A 73 -14.71 -21.46 13.23
N ALA A 74 -14.36 -20.85 14.37
CA ALA A 74 -12.99 -20.75 14.85
C ALA A 74 -12.42 -22.08 15.43
N ASP A 75 -12.95 -23.24 15.04
CA ASP A 75 -12.44 -24.55 15.51
C ASP A 75 -11.73 -25.38 14.42
N GLU A 76 -11.76 -24.99 13.14
CA GLU A 76 -11.07 -25.77 12.10
C GLU A 76 -10.18 -24.91 11.19
N GLY A 77 -8.89 -24.81 11.56
CA GLY A 77 -7.85 -25.16 10.58
C GLY A 77 -6.83 -24.10 10.12
N ALA A 78 -6.96 -22.81 10.40
CA ALA A 78 -5.94 -21.85 9.93
C ALA A 78 -5.79 -20.60 10.82
N GLY A 79 -4.81 -20.62 11.73
CA GLY A 79 -4.35 -19.41 12.47
C GLY A 79 -4.45 -19.52 13.99
N ARG A 80 -3.75 -20.49 14.58
CA ARG A 80 -3.91 -20.91 15.99
C ARG A 80 -3.28 -20.00 17.06
N GLN A 81 -3.10 -18.71 16.81
CA GLN A 81 -2.62 -17.77 17.84
C GLN A 81 -3.40 -16.44 17.94
N ALA A 82 -4.21 -16.05 16.95
CA ALA A 82 -4.88 -14.74 17.00
C ALA A 82 -6.25 -14.76 17.71
N ALA A 83 -6.81 -15.95 17.97
CA ALA A 83 -8.15 -16.14 18.52
C ALA A 83 -8.17 -16.50 20.02
N ALA A 84 -7.03 -16.82 20.63
CA ALA A 84 -6.97 -17.27 22.03
C ALA A 84 -7.33 -16.16 23.04
N ASP A 85 -7.20 -14.89 22.66
CA ASP A 85 -7.46 -13.74 23.55
C ASP A 85 -8.93 -13.29 23.59
N CYS A 86 -9.80 -13.91 22.79
CA CYS A 86 -11.18 -13.49 22.63
C CYS A 86 -12.19 -14.32 23.44
N HIS A 87 -11.74 -15.35 24.17
CA HIS A 87 -12.61 -16.18 24.99
C HIS A 87 -12.93 -15.50 26.33
N GLY A 88 -13.62 -14.35 26.24
CA GLY A 88 -14.32 -13.73 27.35
C GLY A 88 -15.74 -14.30 27.44
N HIS A 89 -15.98 -15.06 28.51
CA HIS A 89 -17.26 -15.59 28.95
C HIS A 89 -18.37 -14.52 29.01
N HIS A 90 -19.46 -14.63 28.24
CA HIS A 90 -20.73 -13.97 28.57
C HIS A 90 -21.98 -14.58 27.90
N ASP A 91 -22.88 -15.08 28.74
CA ASP A 91 -24.27 -15.45 28.42
C ASP A 91 -25.09 -14.17 28.18
N THR A 92 -25.32 -13.79 26.92
CA THR A 92 -26.53 -13.13 26.41
C THR A 92 -26.38 -12.90 24.91
N THR A 93 -27.38 -13.34 24.13
CA THR A 93 -27.34 -13.54 22.67
C THR A 93 -27.21 -12.27 21.81
N GLY A 94 -27.29 -11.07 22.40
CA GLY A 94 -27.12 -9.79 21.69
C GLY A 94 -25.74 -9.15 21.85
N ASP A 95 -25.08 -9.36 22.99
CA ASP A 95 -23.75 -8.81 23.29
C ASP A 95 -22.64 -9.61 22.60
N THR A 96 -22.88 -10.93 22.46
CA THR A 96 -21.99 -11.89 21.79
C THR A 96 -21.71 -11.56 20.33
N ASP A 97 -22.68 -10.97 19.63
CA ASP A 97 -22.55 -10.56 18.22
C ASP A 97 -21.55 -9.42 18.05
N THR A 98 -21.73 -8.41 18.90
CA THR A 98 -20.92 -7.19 18.92
C THR A 98 -19.49 -7.49 19.38
N ASP A 99 -19.33 -8.32 20.40
CA ASP A 99 -18.01 -8.70 20.91
C ASP A 99 -17.24 -9.57 19.93
N CYS A 100 -17.92 -10.46 19.21
CA CYS A 100 -17.26 -11.19 18.15
C CYS A 100 -16.82 -10.27 17.00
N LEU A 101 -17.67 -9.33 16.57
CA LEU A 101 -17.28 -8.36 15.54
C LEU A 101 -16.07 -7.54 15.99
N ARG A 102 -16.04 -7.07 17.24
CA ARG A 102 -14.88 -6.39 17.84
C ARG A 102 -13.62 -7.25 17.79
N CYS A 103 -13.74 -8.54 18.11
CA CYS A 103 -12.62 -9.48 18.06
C CYS A 103 -12.12 -9.74 16.64
N ALA A 104 -13.02 -9.88 15.66
CA ALA A 104 -12.67 -10.06 14.25
C ALA A 104 -11.96 -8.82 13.69
N ILE A 105 -12.45 -7.62 14.03
CA ILE A 105 -11.80 -6.34 13.68
C ILE A 105 -10.42 -6.26 14.34
N ALA A 106 -10.30 -6.59 15.64
CA ALA A 106 -9.01 -6.57 16.34
C ALA A 106 -7.99 -7.52 15.72
N ALA A 107 -8.40 -8.74 15.35
CA ALA A 107 -7.55 -9.71 14.65
C ALA A 107 -7.13 -9.21 13.27
N LEU A 108 -8.05 -8.59 12.51
CA LEU A 108 -7.74 -7.97 11.21
C LEU A 108 -6.68 -6.86 11.35
N LEU A 109 -6.85 -5.97 12.33
CA LEU A 109 -5.91 -4.89 12.60
C LEU A 109 -4.53 -5.40 13.01
N ARG A 110 -4.44 -6.48 13.81
CA ARG A 110 -3.16 -7.11 14.17
C ARG A 110 -2.44 -7.67 12.94
N ARG A 111 -3.11 -8.47 12.12
CA ARG A 111 -2.52 -9.05 10.90
C ARG A 111 -1.95 -7.99 9.96
N HIS A 112 -2.66 -6.87 9.78
CA HIS A 112 -2.18 -5.78 8.94
C HIS A 112 -0.99 -5.04 9.54
N ARG A 113 -0.96 -4.84 10.87
CA ARG A 113 0.23 -4.27 11.54
C ARG A 113 1.46 -5.14 11.32
N ASP A 114 1.33 -6.46 11.52
CA ASP A 114 2.42 -7.42 11.36
C ASP A 114 2.89 -7.54 9.90
N ALA A 115 1.98 -7.37 8.92
CA ALA A 115 2.33 -7.35 7.49
C ALA A 115 2.97 -6.02 7.03
N THR A 116 2.93 -4.97 7.86
CA THR A 116 3.55 -3.67 7.58
C THR A 116 4.88 -3.45 8.30
N ALA A 117 5.20 -4.28 9.29
CA ALA A 117 6.49 -4.31 9.98
C ALA A 117 7.56 -5.04 9.16
#